data_AF-A0A0M6XVT9-F1
#
_entry.id   AF-A0A0M6XVT9-F1
#
_cell.length_a   1.000
_cell.length_b   1.000
_cell.length_c   1.000
_cell.angle_alpha   90.00
_cell.angle_beta   90.00
_cell.angle_gamma   90.00
#
_symmetry.space_group_name_H-M   'P 1'
#
loop_
_entity.id
_entity.type
_entity.pdbx_description
1 polymer ?
#
loop_
_entity_poly.entity_id
_entity_poly.type
_entity_poly.pdbx_seq_one_letter_code
_entity_poly.pdbx_strand_id
1 'polypeptide(L)'
;MIGTGDGTMTAFHLVKRYTSGAQSWTRTIAKPVTGSVRIAVGGVEQPSGWSVDTTTGLVNFDTAPGSGVAITASFEFDVPVRFDSDALDVTLDLERLGSITSIPLLELRR
;
A
#
# COMPACT_ATOMS: atom_id res chain seq x y z
N MET A 1 2.70 9.94 -6.18
CA MET A 1 3.80 9.68 -7.12
C MET A 1 4.66 8.57 -6.55
N ILE A 2 4.99 7.58 -7.38
CA ILE A 2 5.80 6.40 -7.00
C ILE A 2 7.21 6.45 -7.57
N GLY A 3 7.44 7.27 -8.60
CA GLY A 3 8.77 7.46 -9.19
C GLY A 3 8.72 8.42 -10.38
N THR A 4 9.89 8.62 -10.98
CA THR A 4 10.08 9.31 -12.26
C THR A 4 10.84 8.35 -13.17
N GLY A 5 10.39 8.21 -14.42
CA GLY A 5 11.09 7.38 -15.41
C GLY A 5 12.46 7.96 -15.75
N ASP A 6 13.40 7.07 -16.07
CA ASP A 6 14.72 7.40 -16.60
C ASP A 6 14.93 6.84 -18.03
N GLY A 7 13.92 6.17 -18.59
CA GLY A 7 13.98 5.49 -19.88
C GLY A 7 14.58 4.07 -19.84
N THR A 8 14.97 3.57 -18.67
CA THR A 8 15.58 2.23 -18.50
C THR A 8 14.95 1.40 -17.38
N MET A 9 14.59 2.00 -16.26
CA MET A 9 14.00 1.34 -15.10
C MET A 9 12.53 0.98 -15.39
N THR A 10 12.18 -0.28 -15.16
CA THR A 10 10.82 -0.80 -15.36
C THR A 10 10.10 -1.12 -14.06
N ALA A 11 10.80 -1.22 -12.93
CA ALA A 11 10.24 -1.67 -11.66
C ALA A 11 10.12 -0.51 -10.67
N PHE A 12 8.95 -0.29 -10.07
CA PHE A 12 8.70 0.78 -9.11
C PHE A 12 7.83 0.28 -7.95
N HIS A 13 8.22 0.55 -6.71
CA HIS A 13 7.39 0.19 -5.56
C HIS A 13 6.21 1.13 -5.41
N LEU A 14 5.04 0.58 -5.07
CA LEU A 14 3.94 1.37 -4.54
C LEU A 14 4.37 2.00 -3.20
N VAL A 15 4.09 3.29 -3.06
CA VAL A 15 4.42 4.05 -1.86
C VAL A 15 3.28 4.96 -1.45
N LYS A 16 3.10 5.12 -0.14
CA LYS A 16 2.26 6.17 0.44
C LYS A 16 3.16 7.19 1.11
N ARG A 17 3.08 8.44 0.65
CA ARG A 17 3.70 9.58 1.33
C ARG A 17 2.68 10.23 2.25
N TYR A 18 3.02 10.31 3.53
CA TYR A 18 2.30 11.05 4.55
C TYR A 18 3.02 12.37 4.79
N THR A 19 2.28 13.47 4.74
CA THR A 19 2.83 14.81 4.95
C THR A 19 2.11 15.45 6.13
N SER A 20 2.86 15.99 7.07
CA SER A 20 2.36 16.77 8.21
C SER A 20 3.22 18.02 8.36
N GLY A 21 2.66 19.18 8.01
CA GLY A 21 3.43 20.42 7.91
C GLY A 21 4.63 20.26 6.95
N ALA A 22 5.82 20.61 7.44
CA ALA A 22 7.08 20.49 6.68
C ALA A 22 7.70 19.08 6.70
N GLN A 23 7.14 18.15 7.48
CA GLN A 23 7.65 16.80 7.59
C GLN A 23 6.93 15.86 6.62
N SER A 24 7.69 14.94 6.01
CA SER A 24 7.12 13.87 5.19
C SER A 24 7.73 12.53 5.57
N TRP A 25 6.89 11.51 5.62
CA TRP A 25 7.30 10.13 5.79
C TRP A 25 6.77 9.30 4.61
N THR A 26 7.63 8.44 4.05
CA THR A 26 7.26 7.58 2.92
C THR A 26 7.26 6.13 3.37
N ARG A 27 6.13 5.45 3.16
CA ARG A 27 5.94 4.03 3.42
C ARG A 27 5.92 3.27 2.10
N THR A 28 6.69 2.21 1.99
CA THR A 28 6.53 1.18 0.95
C THR A 28 5.28 0.34 1.24
N ILE A 29 4.46 0.13 0.22
CA ILE A 29 3.19 -0.58 0.33
C ILE A 29 3.36 -1.95 -0.30
N ALA A 30 3.41 -3.01 0.52
CA ALA A 30 3.62 -4.37 0.04
C ALA A 30 2.33 -5.13 -0.32
N LYS A 31 1.19 -4.75 0.30
CA LYS A 31 -0.11 -5.43 0.14
C LYS A 31 -1.17 -4.49 -0.44
N PRO A 32 -1.08 -4.09 -1.71
CA PRO A 32 -2.19 -3.40 -2.37
C PRO A 32 -3.39 -4.34 -2.52
N VAL A 33 -4.61 -3.81 -2.39
CA VAL A 33 -5.83 -4.58 -2.63
C VAL A 33 -5.89 -4.93 -4.12
N THR A 34 -6.02 -6.23 -4.41
CA THR A 34 -6.10 -6.74 -5.79
C THR A 34 -7.20 -6.03 -6.58
N GLY A 35 -6.87 -5.56 -7.79
CA GLY A 35 -7.81 -4.88 -8.67
C GLY A 35 -8.04 -3.39 -8.35
N SER A 36 -7.50 -2.85 -7.24
CA SER A 36 -7.62 -1.43 -6.90
C SER A 36 -6.57 -0.53 -7.56
N VAL A 37 -5.43 -1.10 -7.96
CA VAL A 37 -4.30 -0.33 -8.50
C VAL A 37 -4.67 0.30 -9.84
N ARG A 38 -4.42 1.62 -9.97
CA ARG A 38 -4.41 2.37 -11.23
C ARG A 38 -3.09 3.11 -11.34
N ILE A 39 -2.50 3.08 -12.52
CA ILE A 39 -1.21 3.72 -12.82
C ILE A 39 -1.45 4.85 -13.82
N ALA A 40 -0.80 5.98 -13.60
CA ALA A 40 -0.76 7.07 -14.57
C ALA A 40 0.69 7.50 -14.82
N VAL A 41 1.04 7.64 -16.11
CA VAL A 41 2.36 8.03 -16.61
C VAL A 41 2.21 9.39 -17.30
N GLY A 42 2.96 10.39 -16.84
CA GLY A 42 2.82 11.76 -17.35
C GLY A 42 1.43 12.37 -17.09
N GLY A 43 0.72 11.89 -16.07
CA GLY A 43 -0.65 12.33 -15.76
C GLY A 43 -1.76 11.63 -16.56
N VAL A 44 -1.42 10.69 -17.45
CA VAL A 44 -2.38 9.91 -18.24
C VAL A 44 -2.49 8.50 -17.69
N GLU A 45 -3.69 8.07 -17.34
CA GLU A 45 -3.96 6.72 -16.85
C GLU A 45 -3.62 5.66 -17.91
N GLN A 46 -2.93 4.61 -17.49
CA GLN A 46 -2.51 3.48 -18.32
C GLN A 46 -3.35 2.26 -17.94
N PRO A 47 -4.31 1.83 -18.79
CA PRO A 47 -5.15 0.67 -18.49
C PRO A 47 -4.41 -0.68 -18.60
N SER A 48 -3.25 -0.70 -19.26
CA SER A 48 -2.39 -1.87 -19.47
C SER A 48 -0.92 -1.43 -19.65
N GLY A 49 -0.02 -2.37 -19.97
CA GLY A 49 1.42 -2.08 -20.14
C GLY A 49 2.24 -2.19 -18.84
N TRP A 50 1.62 -2.72 -17.79
CA TRP A 50 2.22 -2.93 -16.48
C TRP A 50 1.52 -4.07 -15.73
N SER A 51 2.20 -4.62 -14.74
CA SER A 51 1.69 -5.58 -13.78
C SER A 51 2.08 -5.17 -12.35
N VAL A 52 1.38 -5.70 -11.35
CA VAL A 52 1.72 -5.48 -9.94
C VAL A 52 1.75 -6.81 -9.20
N ASP A 53 2.83 -7.05 -8.46
CA ASP A 53 2.88 -8.13 -7.47
C ASP A 53 2.19 -7.65 -6.20
N THR A 54 1.02 -8.20 -5.89
CA THR A 54 0.21 -7.80 -4.71
C THR A 54 0.77 -8.32 -3.38
N THR A 55 1.86 -9.07 -3.39
CA THR A 55 2.55 -9.55 -2.19
C THR A 55 3.76 -8.70 -1.79
N THR A 56 4.34 -7.98 -2.75
CA THR A 56 5.49 -7.08 -2.56
C THR A 56 5.20 -5.62 -2.90
N GLY A 57 4.08 -5.37 -3.59
CA GLY A 57 3.68 -4.06 -4.12
C GLY A 57 4.62 -3.49 -5.17
N LEU A 58 5.37 -4.36 -5.85
CA LEU A 58 6.23 -3.96 -6.95
C LEU A 58 5.42 -3.87 -8.26
N VAL A 59 5.42 -2.70 -8.87
CA VAL A 59 4.85 -2.46 -10.20
C VAL A 59 5.94 -2.65 -11.24
N ASN A 60 5.70 -3.50 -12.24
CA ASN A 60 6.61 -3.72 -13.35
C ASN A 60 5.95 -3.25 -14.65
N PHE A 61 6.61 -2.36 -15.38
CA PHE A 61 6.20 -1.92 -16.70
C PHE A 61 6.79 -2.81 -17.80
N ASP A 62 6.02 -3.07 -18.85
CA ASP A 62 6.47 -3.83 -20.02
C ASP A 62 7.53 -3.05 -20.82
N THR A 63 7.46 -1.72 -20.78
CA THR A 63 8.42 -0.79 -21.38
C THR A 63 8.76 0.30 -20.37
N ALA A 64 10.05 0.63 -20.24
CA ALA A 64 10.50 1.63 -19.28
C ALA A 64 9.82 2.99 -19.56
N PRO A 65 9.22 3.63 -18.54
CA PRO A 65 8.69 4.98 -18.69
C PRO A 65 9.79 5.96 -19.12
N GLY A 66 9.44 6.87 -20.03
CA GLY A 66 10.39 7.83 -20.60
C GLY A 66 11.11 8.68 -19.56
N SER A 67 12.31 9.14 -19.90
CA SER A 67 13.12 9.97 -19.00
C SER A 67 12.41 11.25 -18.60
N GLY A 68 12.39 11.54 -17.29
CA GLY A 68 11.72 12.72 -16.72
C GLY A 68 10.20 12.59 -16.57
N VAL A 69 9.59 11.48 -17.00
CA VAL A 69 8.14 11.31 -16.94
C VAL A 69 7.70 10.85 -15.55
N ALA A 70 6.81 11.61 -14.92
CA ALA A 70 6.30 11.29 -13.60
C ALA A 70 5.38 10.05 -13.63
N ILE A 71 5.56 9.17 -12.65
CA ILE A 71 4.75 7.96 -12.47
C ILE A 71 3.96 8.08 -11.19
N THR A 72 2.64 7.99 -11.30
CA THR A 72 1.69 8.09 -10.19
C THR A 72 0.82 6.85 -10.12
N ALA A 73 0.32 6.56 -8.92
CA ALA A 73 -0.55 5.43 -8.67
C ALA A 73 -1.63 5.81 -7.67
N SER A 74 -2.84 5.30 -7.87
CA SER A 74 -3.91 5.24 -6.87
C SER A 74 -4.25 3.77 -6.60
N PHE A 75 -4.52 3.45 -5.34
CA PHE A 75 -4.76 2.09 -4.88
C PHE A 75 -5.29 2.10 -3.45
N GLU A 76 -5.97 1.02 -3.08
CA GLU A 76 -6.23 0.66 -1.68
C GLU A 76 -5.14 -0.30 -1.19
N PHE A 77 -4.91 -0.35 0.12
CA PHE A 77 -3.87 -1.23 0.68
C PHE A 77 -4.21 -1.71 2.08
N ASP A 78 -3.68 -2.88 2.40
CA ASP A 78 -3.74 -3.47 3.73
C ASP A 78 -2.44 -3.23 4.50
N VAL A 79 -2.59 -3.08 5.81
CA VAL A 79 -1.48 -3.04 6.76
C VAL A 79 -1.46 -4.37 7.51
N PRO A 80 -0.44 -5.23 7.31
CA PRO A 80 -0.37 -6.48 8.03
C PRO A 80 -0.18 -6.22 9.52
N VAL A 81 -1.01 -6.85 10.33
CA VAL A 81 -0.99 -6.73 11.80
C VAL A 81 -1.03 -8.11 12.44
N ARG A 82 -0.65 -8.16 13.72
CA ARG A 82 -0.95 -9.27 14.63
C ARG A 82 -1.57 -8.71 15.91
N PHE A 83 -2.22 -9.56 16.70
CA PHE A 83 -2.55 -9.19 18.07
C PHE A 83 -1.27 -8.90 18.85
N ASP A 84 -1.32 -7.89 19.70
CA ASP A 84 -0.21 -7.52 20.58
C ASP A 84 -0.14 -8.42 21.83
N SER A 85 -1.19 -9.20 22.08
CA SER A 85 -1.33 -10.13 23.19
C SER A 85 -1.68 -11.53 22.68
N ASP A 86 -1.25 -12.55 23.43
CA ASP A 86 -1.61 -13.96 23.19
C ASP A 86 -3.02 -14.30 23.72
N ALA A 87 -3.60 -13.42 24.53
CA ALA A 87 -4.95 -13.53 25.08
C ALA A 87 -5.82 -12.36 24.64
N LEU A 88 -7.10 -12.64 24.39
CA LEU A 88 -8.13 -11.66 24.07
C LEU A 88 -9.23 -11.76 25.13
N ASP A 89 -9.30 -10.77 26.01
CA ASP A 89 -10.31 -10.75 27.07
C ASP A 89 -11.69 -10.42 26.49
N VAL A 90 -12.63 -11.34 26.71
CA VAL A 90 -14.02 -11.21 26.27
C VAL A 90 -14.90 -11.19 27.51
N THR A 91 -15.76 -10.18 27.62
CA THR A 91 -16.74 -10.08 28.71
C THR A 91 -18.11 -10.52 28.20
N LEU A 92 -18.82 -11.35 28.96
CA LEU A 92 -20.25 -11.62 28.73
C LEU A 92 -21.06 -10.64 29.58
N ASP A 93 -21.64 -9.64 28.92
CA ASP A 93 -22.39 -8.59 29.60
C ASP A 93 -23.79 -9.10 30.00
N LEU A 94 -24.47 -9.78 29.06
CA LEU A 94 -25.78 -10.42 29.23
C LEU A 94 -25.85 -11.69 28.37
N GLU A 95 -26.88 -12.52 28.54
CA GLU A 95 -27.10 -13.68 27.66
C GLU A 95 -27.09 -13.23 26.18
N ARG A 96 -26.16 -13.78 25.39
CA ARG A 96 -25.95 -13.46 23.97
C ARG A 96 -25.44 -12.04 23.67
N LEU A 97 -24.98 -11.29 24.67
CA LEU A 97 -24.27 -10.02 24.49
C LEU A 97 -22.88 -10.11 25.11
N GLY A 98 -21.86 -10.12 24.26
CA GLY A 98 -20.47 -10.06 24.69
C GLY A 98 -19.77 -8.83 24.14
N SER A 99 -18.75 -8.35 24.85
CA SER A 99 -17.95 -7.20 24.46
C SER A 99 -16.45 -7.50 24.58
N ILE A 100 -15.68 -6.80 23.76
CA ILE A 100 -14.21 -6.76 23.83
C ILE A 100 -13.84 -5.28 23.97
N THR A 101 -13.31 -4.91 25.13
CA THR A 101 -13.05 -3.51 25.46
C THR A 101 -11.88 -2.94 24.66
N SER A 102 -10.91 -3.79 24.30
CA SER A 102 -9.72 -3.41 23.57
C SER A 102 -9.26 -4.55 22.67
N ILE A 103 -8.87 -4.22 21.44
CA ILE A 103 -8.24 -5.14 20.49
C ILE A 103 -6.89 -4.53 20.10
N PRO A 104 -5.85 -4.69 20.93
CA PRO A 104 -4.54 -4.12 20.65
C PRO A 104 -3.88 -4.87 19.49
N LEU A 105 -3.41 -4.10 18.50
CA LEU A 105 -2.79 -4.62 17.29
C LEU A 105 -1.39 -4.03 17.14
N LEU A 106 -0.45 -4.89 16.77
CA LEU A 106 0.88 -4.48 16.36
C LEU A 106 1.02 -4.64 14.85
N GLU A 107 1.49 -3.59 14.20
CA GLU A 107 1.87 -3.65 12.79
C GLU A 107 3.10 -4.54 12.57
N LEU A 108 3.06 -5.40 11.56
CA LEU A 108 4.19 -6.17 11.10
C LEU A 108 4.99 -5.37 10.07
N ARG A 109 6.22 -5.01 10.41
CA ARG A 109 7.18 -4.37 9.48
C ARG A 109 8.24 -5.39 9.07
N ARG A 110 8.54 -5.44 7.77
CA ARG A 110 9.65 -6.21 7.19
C ARG A 110 10.77 -5.27 6.79
#